data_AF-A0A6C0PZ14-F1
#
_entry.id   AF-A0A6C0PZ14-F1
#
_cell.length_a   1.000
_cell.length_b   1.000
_cell.length_c   1.000
_cell.angle_alpha   90.00
_cell.angle_beta   90.00
_cell.angle_gamma   90.00
#
_symmetry.space_group_name_H-M   'P 1'
#
loop_
_entity.id
_entity.type
_entity.pdbx_description
1 polymer ?
#
loop_
_entity_poly.entity_id
_entity_poly.type
_entity_poly.pdbx_seq_one_letter_code
_entity_poly.pdbx_strand_id
1 'polypeptide(L)'
;MSSTGGDFRLLTPLVLMEALKRAGTVVCEPMNHFRLDVPADTFGAVLPALARLRAVLHTPSARGASYVVEGEIPAAEVHALEQLLPTLTSGEGVLEAAFDHHRPVRGTPPTRSRTDHDPLNRKEYLLSVVRRVSAGAR
;
A
#
# COMPACT_ATOMS: atom_id res chain seq x y z
N MET A 1 0.77 25.75 38.91
CA MET A 1 0.46 24.39 38.44
C MET A 1 1.49 24.00 37.40
N SER A 2 2.24 22.93 37.61
CA SER A 2 3.26 22.46 36.66
C SER A 2 2.67 21.38 35.77
N SER A 3 2.81 21.51 34.45
CA SER A 3 2.54 20.40 33.53
C SER A 3 3.54 19.28 33.76
N THR A 4 3.14 18.06 33.42
CA THR A 4 3.92 16.83 33.50
C THR A 4 4.13 16.23 32.12
N GLY A 5 5.08 15.31 31.98
CA GLY A 5 5.26 14.56 30.73
C GLY A 5 4.01 13.77 30.31
N GLY A 6 3.14 13.39 31.26
CA GLY A 6 1.86 12.75 30.96
C GLY A 6 0.90 13.68 30.21
N ASP A 7 0.82 14.94 30.65
CA ASP A 7 -0.05 15.94 30.04
C ASP A 7 0.31 16.19 28.57
N PHE A 8 1.61 16.26 28.26
CA PHE A 8 2.07 16.42 26.88
C PHE A 8 1.77 15.20 26.01
N ARG A 9 1.93 13.97 26.54
CA ARG A 9 1.61 12.74 25.79
C ARG A 9 0.11 12.66 25.43
N LEU A 10 -0.77 13.17 26.29
CA LEU A 10 -2.21 13.24 26.01
C LEU A 10 -2.58 14.39 25.05
N LEU A 11 -1.83 15.48 25.07
CA LEU A 11 -2.08 16.62 24.18
C LEU A 11 -1.56 16.40 22.76
N THR A 12 -0.42 15.71 22.60
CA THR A 12 0.25 15.52 21.30
C THR A 12 -0.67 14.96 20.21
N PRO A 13 -1.48 13.91 20.42
CA PRO A 13 -2.37 13.38 19.38
C PRO A 13 -3.38 14.42 18.87
N LEU A 14 -3.93 15.27 19.74
CA LEU A 14 -4.89 16.31 19.36
C LEU A 14 -4.23 17.36 18.46
N VAL A 15 -3.05 17.85 18.86
CA VAL A 15 -2.35 18.90 18.12
C VAL A 15 -1.77 18.37 16.81
N LEU A 16 -1.20 17.16 16.82
CA LEU A 16 -0.64 16.54 15.64
C LEU A 16 -1.71 16.29 14.57
N MET A 17 -2.88 15.75 14.96
CA MET A 17 -3.94 15.47 13.99
C MET A 17 -4.54 16.75 13.40
N GLU A 18 -4.65 17.82 14.18
CA GLU A 18 -5.06 19.13 13.66
C GLU A 18 -4.01 19.68 12.67
N ALA A 19 -2.72 19.53 12.97
CA ALA A 19 -1.64 19.94 12.07
C ALA A 19 -1.66 19.15 10.76
N LEU A 20 -1.82 17.82 10.82
CA LEU A 20 -1.92 16.96 9.64
C LEU A 20 -3.16 17.28 8.80
N LYS A 21 -4.31 17.54 9.43
CA LYS A 21 -5.54 17.95 8.74
C LYS A 21 -5.34 19.26 7.96
N ARG A 22 -4.61 20.23 8.54
CA ARG A 22 -4.28 21.50 7.88
C ARG A 22 -3.25 21.33 6.77
N ALA A 23 -2.26 20.46 6.96
CA ALA A 23 -1.24 20.18 5.94
C ALA A 23 -1.83 19.50 4.70
N GLY A 24 -2.92 18.74 4.89
CA GLY A 24 -3.51 17.92 3.83
C GLY A 24 -2.66 16.67 3.61
N THR A 25 -3.20 15.50 3.93
CA THR A 25 -2.50 14.23 3.77
C THR A 25 -3.11 13.42 2.63
N VAL A 26 -2.27 12.66 1.92
CA VAL A 26 -2.70 11.66 0.94
C VAL A 26 -2.35 10.26 1.43
N VAL A 27 -3.17 9.28 1.06
CA VAL A 27 -2.84 7.87 1.29
C VAL A 27 -1.98 7.41 0.13
N CYS A 28 -0.87 6.75 0.46
CA CYS A 28 0.00 6.12 -0.53
C CYS A 28 -0.12 4.59 -0.45
N GLU A 29 -0.01 3.94 -1.60
CA GLU A 29 0.17 2.49 -1.72
C GLU A 29 1.66 2.16 -2.00
N PRO A 30 2.16 1.04 -1.48
CA PRO A 30 3.50 0.55 -1.82
C PRO A 30 3.51 -0.02 -3.25
N MET A 31 4.56 0.33 -3.99
CA MET A 31 4.84 -0.12 -5.34
C MET A 31 6.05 -1.05 -5.31
N ASN A 32 5.96 -2.16 -6.03
CA ASN A 32 7.10 -3.05 -6.26
C ASN A 32 7.66 -2.80 -7.66
N HIS A 33 8.99 -2.74 -7.76
CA HIS A 33 9.65 -3.03 -9.04
C HIS A 33 9.55 -4.52 -9.31
N PHE A 34 9.21 -4.90 -10.52
CA PHE A 34 9.18 -6.30 -10.95
C PHE A 34 10.00 -6.53 -12.20
N ARG A 35 10.50 -7.76 -12.32
CA ARG A 35 11.14 -8.32 -13.50
C ARG A 35 10.46 -9.65 -13.80
N LEU A 36 9.97 -9.80 -15.02
CA LEU A 36 9.20 -10.96 -15.45
C LEU A 36 9.80 -11.51 -16.75
N ASP A 37 10.34 -12.71 -16.70
CA ASP A 37 10.81 -13.44 -17.88
C ASP A 37 9.70 -14.41 -18.36
N VAL A 38 9.31 -14.33 -19.64
CA VAL A 38 8.24 -15.15 -20.23
C VAL A 38 8.61 -15.69 -21.62
N PRO A 39 8.09 -16.86 -22.02
CA PRO A 39 8.21 -17.36 -23.40
C PRO A 39 7.62 -16.38 -24.43
N ALA A 40 8.25 -16.28 -25.61
CA ALA A 40 7.87 -15.30 -26.63
C ALA A 40 6.46 -15.49 -27.21
N ASP A 41 5.96 -16.72 -27.25
CA ASP A 41 4.60 -17.07 -27.67
C ASP A 41 3.52 -16.66 -26.64
N THR A 42 3.91 -16.50 -25.38
CA THR A 42 3.00 -16.11 -24.29
C THR A 42 3.00 -14.59 -24.02
N PHE A 43 4.01 -13.87 -24.50
CA PHE A 43 4.21 -12.44 -24.26
C PHE A 43 2.97 -11.58 -24.57
N GLY A 44 2.28 -11.85 -25.69
CA GLY A 44 1.08 -11.12 -26.10
C GLY A 44 -0.11 -11.29 -25.13
N ALA A 45 -0.21 -12.43 -24.44
CA ALA A 45 -1.26 -12.70 -23.45
C ALA A 45 -0.92 -12.11 -22.07
N VAL A 46 0.37 -11.97 -21.75
CA VAL A 46 0.86 -11.45 -20.47
C VAL A 46 0.67 -9.93 -20.35
N LEU A 47 0.91 -9.17 -21.42
CA LEU A 47 0.82 -7.70 -21.38
C LEU A 47 -0.55 -7.17 -20.93
N PRO A 48 -1.70 -7.66 -21.45
CA PRO A 48 -3.01 -7.23 -20.98
C PRO A 48 -3.30 -7.62 -19.52
N ALA A 49 -2.76 -8.75 -19.05
CA ALA A 49 -2.92 -9.18 -17.66
C ALA A 49 -2.19 -8.22 -16.70
N LEU A 50 -0.95 -7.84 -17.02
CA LEU A 50 -0.19 -6.84 -16.27
C LEU A 50 -0.91 -5.48 -16.23
N ALA A 51 -1.44 -5.04 -17.38
CA ALA A 51 -2.19 -3.77 -17.45
C ALA A 51 -3.45 -3.77 -16.57
N ARG A 52 -4.19 -4.89 -16.52
CA ARG A 52 -5.36 -5.05 -15.63
C ARG A 52 -4.99 -4.96 -14.15
N LEU A 53 -3.79 -5.43 -13.80
CA LEU A 53 -3.22 -5.35 -12.46
C LEU A 53 -2.50 -4.02 -12.18
N ARG A 54 -2.82 -2.98 -12.96
CA ARG A 54 -2.29 -1.60 -12.78
C ARG A 54 -0.76 -1.52 -12.89
N ALA A 55 -0.12 -2.51 -13.51
CA ALA A 55 1.31 -2.46 -13.75
C ALA A 55 1.66 -1.36 -14.76
N VAL A 56 2.76 -0.67 -14.53
CA VAL A 56 3.35 0.31 -15.44
C VAL A 56 4.60 -0.32 -16.02
N LEU A 57 4.58 -0.58 -17.33
CA LEU A 57 5.63 -1.34 -18.00
C LEU A 57 6.70 -0.41 -18.56
N HIS A 58 7.96 -0.81 -18.41
CA HIS A 58 9.06 -0.31 -19.21
C HIS A 58 9.05 -0.96 -20.60
N THR A 59 9.97 -0.53 -21.47
CA THR A 59 10.11 -1.13 -22.80
C THR A 59 10.56 -2.59 -22.65
N PRO A 60 9.76 -3.58 -23.10
CA PRO A 60 10.15 -4.99 -23.00
C PRO A 60 11.36 -5.27 -23.88
N SER A 61 12.21 -6.21 -23.44
CA SER A 61 13.40 -6.62 -24.20
C SER A 61 13.31 -8.09 -24.59
N ALA A 62 13.56 -8.38 -25.86
CA ALA A 62 13.64 -9.76 -26.35
C ALA A 62 14.98 -10.38 -25.94
N ARG A 63 14.96 -11.63 -25.47
CA ARG A 63 16.14 -12.46 -25.18
C ARG A 63 15.98 -13.83 -25.84
N GLY A 64 16.34 -13.92 -27.13
CA GLY A 64 16.25 -15.17 -27.88
C GLY A 64 14.80 -15.64 -27.99
N ALA A 65 14.46 -16.73 -27.30
CA ALA A 65 13.12 -17.32 -27.29
C ALA A 65 12.21 -16.78 -26.17
N SER A 66 12.67 -15.81 -25.37
CA SER A 66 11.88 -15.20 -24.29
C SER A 66 11.82 -13.68 -24.40
N TYR A 67 10.93 -13.08 -23.62
CA TYR A 67 10.88 -11.66 -23.35
C TYR A 67 11.10 -11.39 -21.87
N VAL A 68 11.81 -10.31 -21.60
CA VAL A 68 11.90 -9.70 -20.28
C VAL A 68 10.95 -8.52 -20.26
N VAL A 69 10.07 -8.49 -19.26
CA VAL A 69 9.21 -7.35 -18.95
C VAL A 69 9.59 -6.81 -17.58
N GLU A 70 9.92 -5.53 -17.52
CA GLU A 70 10.22 -4.83 -16.28
C GLU A 70 9.25 -3.68 -16.08
N GLY A 71 9.08 -3.26 -14.83
CA GLY A 71 8.23 -2.13 -14.51
C GLY A 71 7.84 -2.09 -13.04
N GLU A 72 6.74 -1.40 -12.77
CA GLU A 72 6.19 -1.24 -11.42
C GLU A 72 4.81 -1.85 -11.33
N ILE A 73 4.50 -2.47 -10.19
CA ILE A 73 3.17 -3.01 -9.89
C ILE A 73 2.80 -2.67 -8.44
N PRO A 74 1.54 -2.32 -8.13
CA PRO A 74 1.14 -2.14 -6.73
C PRO A 74 1.35 -3.45 -5.97
N ALA A 75 1.94 -3.39 -4.77
CA ALA A 75 2.27 -4.61 -4.01
C ALA A 75 1.03 -5.49 -3.73
N ALA A 76 -0.15 -4.86 -3.62
CA ALA A 76 -1.42 -5.55 -3.43
C ALA A 76 -1.82 -6.45 -4.63
N GLU A 77 -1.31 -6.19 -5.82
CA GLU A 77 -1.65 -6.90 -7.06
C GLU A 77 -0.66 -8.02 -7.40
N VAL A 78 0.50 -8.08 -6.71
CA VAL A 78 1.57 -9.07 -6.97
C VAL A 78 1.04 -10.49 -6.79
N HIS A 79 0.26 -10.74 -5.73
CA HIS A 79 -0.30 -12.07 -5.50
C HIS A 79 -1.28 -12.50 -6.60
N ALA A 80 -2.07 -11.56 -7.13
CA ALA A 80 -2.96 -11.85 -8.25
C ALA A 80 -2.15 -12.17 -9.53
N LEU A 81 -1.03 -11.47 -9.76
CA LEU A 81 -0.11 -11.80 -10.85
C LEU A 81 0.48 -13.21 -10.69
N GLU A 82 0.99 -13.55 -9.51
CA GLU A 82 1.55 -14.88 -9.20
C GLU A 82 0.55 -16.01 -9.49
N GLN A 83 -0.74 -15.81 -9.21
CA GLN A 83 -1.79 -16.79 -9.49
C GLN A 83 -2.10 -16.93 -10.99
N LEU A 84 -2.00 -15.85 -11.76
CA LEU A 84 -2.29 -15.85 -13.21
C LEU A 84 -1.13 -16.39 -14.05
N LEU A 85 0.11 -16.14 -13.62
CA LEU A 85 1.30 -16.44 -14.42
C LEU A 85 1.40 -17.90 -14.87
N PRO A 86 1.23 -18.94 -14.01
CA PRO A 86 1.38 -20.32 -14.44
C PRO A 86 0.50 -20.69 -15.63
N THR A 87 -0.75 -20.21 -15.66
CA THR A 87 -1.66 -20.45 -16.78
C THR A 87 -1.30 -19.63 -18.02
N LEU A 88 -0.90 -18.37 -17.83
CA LEU A 88 -0.55 -17.48 -18.94
C LEU A 88 0.75 -17.89 -19.65
N THR A 89 1.68 -18.50 -18.92
CA THR A 89 3.03 -18.80 -19.41
C THR A 89 3.32 -20.31 -19.51
N SER A 90 2.30 -21.16 -19.46
CA SER A 90 2.44 -22.63 -19.42
C SER A 90 3.40 -23.13 -18.30
N GLY A 91 3.49 -22.39 -17.20
CA GLY A 91 4.38 -22.69 -16.07
C GLY A 91 5.85 -22.27 -16.25
N GLU A 92 6.22 -21.64 -17.36
CA GLU A 92 7.62 -21.29 -17.66
C GLU A 92 8.02 -19.85 -17.24
N GLY A 93 7.07 -19.06 -16.76
CA GLY A 93 7.30 -17.66 -16.38
C GLY A 93 8.06 -17.54 -15.05
N VAL A 94 9.01 -16.61 -14.99
CA VAL A 94 9.79 -16.32 -13.78
C VAL A 94 9.55 -14.88 -13.36
N LEU A 95 8.99 -14.68 -12.17
CA LEU A 95 8.71 -13.36 -11.59
C LEU A 95 9.65 -13.08 -10.41
N GLU A 96 10.29 -11.92 -10.46
CA GLU A 96 10.93 -11.29 -9.32
C GLU A 96 10.20 -9.98 -9.01
N ALA A 97 9.89 -9.71 -7.75
CA ALA A 97 9.28 -8.47 -7.32
C ALA A 97 9.82 -8.01 -5.97
N ALA A 98 10.15 -6.73 -5.83
CA ALA A 98 10.66 -6.15 -4.60
C ALA A 98 10.09 -4.75 -4.39
N PHE A 99 9.92 -4.34 -3.13
CA PHE A 99 9.51 -2.99 -2.79
C PHE A 99 10.46 -1.95 -3.42
N ASP A 100 9.88 -0.91 -4.01
CA ASP A 100 10.62 0.18 -4.63
C ASP A 100 10.29 1.52 -3.97
N HIS A 101 9.02 1.96 -4.02
CA HIS A 101 8.61 3.24 -3.45
C HIS A 101 7.14 3.25 -3.01
N HIS A 102 6.69 4.38 -2.45
CA HIS A 102 5.28 4.63 -2.16
C HIS A 102 4.73 5.66 -3.15
N ARG A 103 3.54 5.41 -3.69
CA ARG A 103 2.85 6.30 -4.63
C ARG A 103 1.45 6.64 -4.11
N PRO A 104 0.92 7.86 -4.29
CA PRO A 104 -0.46 8.15 -3.94
C PRO A 104 -1.43 7.15 -4.57
N VAL A 105 -2.38 6.65 -3.78
CA VAL A 105 -3.39 5.70 -4.25
C VAL A 105 -4.14 6.30 -5.42
N ARG A 106 -4.27 5.52 -6.50
CA ARG A 106 -5.14 5.89 -7.63
C ARG A 106 -6.59 5.51 -7.30
N GLY A 107 -7.50 6.47 -7.37
CA GLY A 107 -8.92 6.26 -7.06
C GLY A 107 -9.23 6.46 -5.58
N THR A 108 -10.20 5.74 -5.05
CA THR A 108 -10.66 5.87 -3.66
C THR A 108 -9.67 5.19 -2.70
N PRO A 109 -9.03 5.94 -1.78
CA PRO A 109 -8.16 5.34 -0.78
C PRO A 109 -8.89 4.32 0.11
N PRO A 110 -8.22 3.23 0.51
CA PRO A 110 -8.81 2.31 1.47
C PRO A 110 -9.00 3.00 2.81
N THR A 111 -10.14 2.73 3.45
CA THR A 111 -10.44 3.23 4.80
C THR A 111 -10.36 2.09 5.80
N ARG A 112 -9.84 2.37 7.00
CA ARG A 112 -9.87 1.44 8.13
C ARG A 112 -10.42 2.17 9.35
N SER A 113 -11.34 1.52 10.07
CA SER A 113 -11.81 2.02 11.36
C SER A 113 -10.66 2.11 12.35
N ARG A 114 -10.57 3.22 13.09
CA ARG A 114 -9.60 3.36 14.18
C ARG A 114 -9.87 2.33 15.27
N THR A 115 -8.79 1.83 15.88
CA THR A 115 -8.85 0.87 17.00
C THR A 115 -8.44 1.49 18.34
N ASP A 116 -8.02 2.76 18.32
CA ASP A 116 -7.55 3.50 19.49
C ASP A 116 -8.50 4.68 19.82
N HIS A 117 -8.19 5.42 20.89
CA HIS A 117 -8.92 6.63 21.24
C HIS A 117 -8.73 7.68 20.14
N ASP A 118 -9.82 8.08 19.49
CA ASP A 118 -9.76 8.95 18.32
C ASP A 118 -9.58 10.43 18.68
N PRO A 119 -8.38 11.01 18.50
CA PRO A 119 -8.14 12.45 18.76
C PRO A 119 -8.90 13.38 17.79
N LEU A 120 -9.43 12.88 16.67
CA LEU A 120 -10.27 13.67 15.77
C LEU A 120 -11.64 13.96 16.39
N ASN A 121 -12.12 13.11 17.31
CA ASN A 121 -13.26 13.39 18.18
C ASN A 121 -12.77 13.86 19.55
N ARG A 122 -12.42 15.15 19.65
CA ARG A 122 -11.84 15.75 20.86
C ARG A 122 -12.62 15.43 22.14
N LYS A 123 -13.96 15.46 22.11
CA LYS A 123 -14.79 15.23 23.31
C LYS A 123 -14.65 13.79 23.81
N GLU A 124 -14.76 12.83 22.89
CA GLU A 124 -14.66 11.41 23.19
C GLU A 124 -13.25 11.02 23.63
N TYR A 125 -12.23 11.56 22.94
CA TYR A 125 -10.83 11.40 23.32
C TYR A 125 -10.56 11.88 24.76
N LEU A 126 -10.99 13.10 25.11
CA LEU A 126 -10.79 13.62 26.46
C LEU A 126 -11.55 12.80 27.51
N LEU A 127 -12.75 12.31 27.19
CA LEU A 127 -13.50 11.41 28.07
C LEU A 127 -12.74 10.10 28.31
N SER A 128 -12.12 9.52 27.28
CA SER A 128 -11.44 8.22 27.39
C SER A 128 -10.06 8.30 28.06
N VAL A 129 -9.34 9.42 27.91
CA VAL A 129 -7.98 9.56 28.47
C VAL A 129 -7.92 10.24 29.85
N VAL A 130 -8.87 11.12 30.17
CA VAL A 130 -8.88 11.86 31.45
C VAL A 130 -9.63 11.06 32.53
N ARG A 131 -10.73 10.41 32.17
CA ARG A 131 -11.32 9.37 33.01
C ARG A 131 -10.57 8.10 32.64
N ARG A 132 -9.84 7.47 33.56
CA ARG A 132 -9.16 6.17 33.34
C ARG A 132 -10.19 5.07 33.08
N VAL A 133 -10.92 5.15 31.98
CA VAL A 133 -11.81 4.10 31.51
C VAL A 133 -10.90 3.16 30.75
N SER A 134 -10.50 2.07 31.42
CA SER A 134 -9.81 0.97 30.78
C SER A 134 -10.63 0.55 29.55
N ALA A 135 -10.13 0.83 28.34
CA ALA A 135 -10.61 0.17 27.14
C ALA A 135 -10.15 -1.29 27.20
N GLY A 136 -10.85 -2.07 28.02
CA GLY A 136 -10.72 -3.52 28.12
C GLY A 136 -11.76 -4.19 27.22
N ALA A 137 -11.27 -5.14 26.44
CA ALA A 137 -11.98 -6.21 25.74
C ALA A 137 -12.82 -5.83 24.51
N ARG A 138 -12.23 -6.03 23.34
CA ARG A 138 -12.72 -7.03 22.38
C ARG A 138 -11.56 -7.86 21.86
#